data_AF-A0A5D8YGP0-F1
#
_entry.id   AF-A0A5D8YGP0-F1
#
_cell.length_a   1.000
_cell.length_b   1.000
_cell.length_c   1.000
_cell.angle_alpha   90.00
_cell.angle_beta   90.00
_cell.angle_gamma   90.00
#
_symmetry.space_group_name_H-M   'P 1'
#
loop_
_entity.id
_entity.type
_entity.pdbx_description
1 polymer ?
#
loop_
_entity_poly.entity_id
_entity_poly.type
_entity_poly.pdbx_seq_one_letter_code
_entity_poly.pdbx_strand_id
1 'polypeptide(L)' 'MARFEVEVCRVHKSSPFNCSLFYNEIGAQTPESAVESIMPDIDKKYGKNFIVHVYNLDTAEAFEFEISKHKATNQ' A
#
# COMPACT_ATOMS: atom_id res chain seq x y z
N MET A 1 12.60 5.56 14.22
CA MET A 1 11.52 4.77 13.60
C MET A 1 10.42 5.75 13.29
N ALA A 2 10.01 5.87 12.03
CA ALA A 2 8.97 6.81 11.60
C ALA A 2 7.60 6.14 11.66
N ARG A 3 6.54 6.95 11.76
CA ARG A 3 5.15 6.48 11.76
C ARG A 3 4.49 6.75 10.42
N PHE A 4 3.84 5.73 9.87
CA PHE A 4 3.17 5.80 8.58
C PHE A 4 1.68 5.49 8.71
N GLU A 5 0.87 6.24 7.97
CA GLU A 5 -0.49 5.87 7.62
C GLU A 5 -0.49 5.28 6.21
N VAL A 6 -1.14 4.15 6.03
CA VAL A 6 -1.15 3.43 4.76
C VAL A 6 -2.59 3.16 4.32
N GLU A 7 -2.94 3.70 3.17
CA GLU A 7 -4.25 3.52 2.52
C GLU A 7 -4.08 2.62 1.29
N VAL A 8 -4.94 1.61 1.16
CA VAL A 8 -4.91 0.66 0.05
C VAL A 8 -6.15 0.84 -0.81
N CYS A 9 -5.91 1.15 -2.08
CA CYS A 9 -6.90 1.43 -3.09
C CYS A 9 -6.94 0.30 -4.12
N ARG A 10 -8.12 -0.30 -4.30
CA ARG A 10 -8.30 -1.35 -5.30
C ARG A 10 -8.57 -0.74 -6.66
N VAL A 11 -7.79 -1.13 -7.66
CA VAL A 11 -8.02 -0.71 -9.05
C VAL A 11 -8.96 -1.73 -9.71
N HIS A 12 -10.23 -1.37 -9.87
CA HIS A 12 -11.18 -2.15 -10.67
C HIS A 12 -11.31 -1.54 -12.07
N LYS A 13 -11.19 -2.35 -13.12
CA LYS A 13 -11.27 -1.90 -14.53
C LYS A 13 -12.62 -1.27 -14.91
N SER A 14 -13.64 -1.41 -14.08
CA SER A 14 -15.03 -1.04 -14.36
C SER A 14 -15.69 -0.22 -13.25
N SER A 15 -14.94 0.19 -12.22
CA SER A 15 -15.46 0.97 -11.09
C SER A 15 -14.45 2.03 -10.65
N PRO A 16 -14.90 3.19 -10.13
CA PRO A 16 -14.00 4.19 -9.55
C PRO A 16 -13.08 3.58 -8.49
N PHE A 17 -11.89 4.19 -8.37
CA PHE A 17 -10.92 3.97 -7.30
C PHE A 17 -11.65 3.88 -5.96
N ASN A 18 -11.55 2.74 -5.28
CA ASN A 18 -12.13 2.57 -3.95
C ASN A 18 -11.03 2.18 -2.97
N CYS A 19 -10.65 3.14 -2.14
CA CYS A 19 -9.76 2.98 -1.01
C CYS A 19 -10.57 2.49 0.17
N SER A 20 -10.33 1.25 0.57
CA SER A 20 -11.23 0.50 1.48
C SER A 20 -10.51 -0.14 2.65
N LEU A 21 -9.19 0.01 2.72
CA LEU A 21 -8.37 -0.57 3.78
C LEU A 21 -7.33 0.46 4.20
N PHE A 22 -7.33 0.76 5.50
CA PHE A 22 -6.52 1.80 6.12
C PHE A 22 -5.77 1.17 7.28
N TYR A 23 -4.49 1.50 7.37
CA TYR A 23 -3.62 1.12 8.46
C TYR A 23 -2.97 2.36 9.03
N ASN A 24 -3.24 2.65 10.29
CA ASN A 24 -2.75 3.85 10.94
C ASN A 24 -1.57 3.52 11.86
N GLU A 25 -0.65 4.46 11.99
CA GLU A 25 0.48 4.39 12.93
C GLU A 25 1.38 3.15 12.77
N ILE A 26 1.64 2.73 11.54
CA ILE A 26 2.62 1.67 11.26
C ILE A 26 4.02 2.21 11.57
N GLY A 27 4.67 1.62 12.57
CA GLY A 27 6.09 1.88 12.84
C GLY A 27 6.96 1.21 11.79
N ALA A 28 7.71 1.98 11.01
CA ALA A 28 8.63 1.44 10.00
C ALA A 28 9.88 2.33 9.85
N GLN A 29 10.89 1.84 9.14
CA GLN A 29 12.10 2.63 8.86
C GLN A 29 11.95 3.44 7.57
N THR A 30 11.27 2.87 6.58
CA THR A 30 11.02 3.46 5.26
C THR A 30 9.58 3.20 4.84
N PRO A 31 9.01 3.98 3.90
CA PRO A 31 7.66 3.74 3.41
C PRO A 31 7.49 2.33 2.80
N GLU A 32 8.49 1.79 2.12
CA GLU A 32 8.46 0.43 1.56
C GLU A 32 8.31 -0.63 2.66
N SER A 33 9.06 -0.51 3.75
CA SER A 33 8.95 -1.44 4.88
C SER A 33 7.58 -1.37 5.58
N ALA A 34 6.91 -0.21 5.54
CA ALA A 34 5.53 -0.10 6.02
C ALA A 34 4.56 -0.88 5.10
N VAL A 35 4.75 -0.81 3.79
CA VAL A 35 3.97 -1.59 2.80
C VAL A 35 4.21 -3.08 2.97
N GLU A 36 5.46 -3.52 3.10
CA GLU A 36 5.81 -4.93 3.33
C GLU A 36 5.14 -5.51 4.57
N SER A 37 5.02 -4.71 5.63
CA SER A 37 4.39 -5.13 6.89
C SER A 37 2.91 -5.46 6.74
N ILE A 38 2.20 -4.82 5.80
CA ILE A 38 0.77 -5.04 5.56
C ILE A 38 0.48 -5.95 4.36
N MET A 39 1.48 -6.23 3.52
CA MET A 39 1.34 -7.08 2.34
C MET A 39 0.68 -8.43 2.61
N PRO A 40 1.00 -9.17 3.69
CA PRO A 40 0.35 -10.46 3.97
C PRO A 40 -1.17 -10.38 4.16
N ASP A 41 -1.67 -9.25 4.67
CA ASP A 41 -3.10 -9.01 4.88
C ASP A 41 -3.78 -8.52 3.60
N ILE A 42 -3.12 -7.64 2.84
CA ILE A 42 -3.63 -7.18 1.55
C ILE A 42 -3.72 -8.35 0.57
N ASP A 43 -2.72 -9.22 0.55
CA ASP A 43 -2.66 -10.40 -0.32
C ASP A 43 -3.85 -11.34 -0.13
N LYS A 44 -4.29 -11.53 1.12
CA LYS A 44 -5.47 -12.33 1.44
C LYS A 44 -6.78 -11.68 0.98
N LYS A 45 -6.84 -10.33 0.96
CA LYS A 45 -8.09 -9.58 0.73
C LYS A 45 -8.27 -9.08 -0.72
N TYR A 46 -7.22 -8.57 -1.35
CA TYR A 46 -7.30 -7.84 -2.62
C TYR A 46 -6.75 -8.62 -3.82
N GLY A 47 -5.88 -9.61 -3.56
CA GLY A 47 -5.43 -10.60 -4.55
C GLY A 47 -4.49 -10.06 -5.63
N LYS A 48 -4.94 -9.14 -6.49
CA LYS A 48 -4.17 -8.60 -7.63
C LYS A 48 -4.54 -7.14 -7.91
N ASN A 49 -3.53 -6.33 -8.25
CA ASN A 49 -3.61 -4.96 -8.76
C ASN A 49 -4.30 -3.98 -7.80
N PHE A 50 -3.49 -3.32 -6.99
CA PHE A 50 -3.92 -2.29 -6.08
C PHE A 50 -2.83 -1.24 -5.96
N ILE A 51 -3.22 -0.05 -5.55
CA ILE A 51 -2.32 1.07 -5.31
C ILE A 51 -2.30 1.31 -3.80
N VAL A 52 -1.11 1.53 -3.26
CA VAL A 52 -0.88 1.76 -1.85
C VAL A 52 -0.34 3.18 -1.68
N HIS A 53 -1.10 4.00 -0.96
CA HIS A 53 -0.70 5.35 -0.57
C HIS A 53 -0.09 5.26 0.83
N VAL A 54 1.11 5.80 1.01
CA VAL A 54 1.83 5.80 2.28
C VAL A 54 2.11 7.24 2.68
N TYR A 55 1.57 7.65 3.81
CA TYR A 55 1.72 8.98 4.38
C TYR A 55 2.65 8.92 5.58
N ASN A 56 3.78 9.63 5.52
CA ASN A 56 4.67 9.79 6.66
C ASN A 56 4.08 10.83 7.63
N LEU A 57 3.67 10.39 8.80
CA LEU A 57 3.02 11.24 9.80
C LEU A 57 3.98 12.22 10.47
N ASP A 58 5.29 11.95 10.39
CA ASP A 58 6.32 12.77 11.03
C ASP A 58 6.87 13.86 10.08
N THR A 59 6.91 13.58 8.76
CA THR A 59 7.41 14.53 7.74
C THR A 59 6.31 15.16 6.88
N ALA A 60 5.06 14.67 6.98
CA ALA A 60 3.94 15.03 6.11
C ALA A 60 4.18 14.73 4.61
N GLU A 61 5.12 13.83 4.30
CA GLU A 61 5.36 13.36 2.94
C GLU A 61 4.38 12.25 2.54
N ALA A 62 4.05 12.17 1.26
CA ALA A 62 3.18 11.15 0.69
C ALA A 62 3.91 10.38 -0.41
N PHE A 63 3.74 9.06 -0.41
CA PHE A 63 4.32 8.13 -1.38
C PHE A 63 3.21 7.27 -1.97
N GLU A 64 3.37 6.86 -3.22
CA GLU A 64 2.41 6.01 -3.93
C GLU A 64 3.15 4.80 -4.52
N PHE A 65 2.61 3.61 -4.29
CA PHE A 65 3.17 2.35 -4.78
C PHE A 65 2.10 1.61 -5.58
N GLU A 66 2.35 1.39 -6.87
CA GLU A 66 1.52 0.50 -7.69
C GLU A 66 1.97 -0.96 -7.50
N ILE A 67 1.06 -1.80 -7.04
CA ILE A 67 1.33 -3.21 -6.77
C ILE A 67 0.54 -4.08 -7.74
N SER A 68 1.25 -4.52 -8.78
CA SER A 68 0.72 -5.38 -9.82
C SER A 68 1.24 -6.81 -9.66
N LYS A 69 0.40 -7.70 -9.12
CA LYS A 69 0.69 -9.16 -9.09
C LYS A 69 0.44 -9.79 -10.45
N HIS A 70 1.22 -9.38 -11.45
CA HIS A 70 1.48 -10.20 -12.62
C HIS A 70 2.71 -11.06 -12.34
N LYS A 71 2.53 -12.37 -12.59
CA LYS A 71 3.55 -13.42 -12.57
C LYS A 71 4.85 -12.89 -13.20
N ALA A 72 5.96 -12.98 -12.46
CA ALA A 72 7.35 -12.74 -12.84
C ALA A 72 7.59 -12.08 -14.22
N THR A 73 8.15 -10.88 -14.23
CA THR A 73 9.02 -10.46 -15.34
C THR A 73 10.31 -9.93 -14.75
N ASN A 74 11.40 -10.49 -15.25
CA ASN A 74 12.78 -10.30 -14.84
C ASN A 74 13.21 -8.85 -15.12
N GLN A 75 13.98 -8.30 -14.16
CA GLN A 75 14.74 -7.03 -14.15
C GLN A 75 14.04 -5.82 -13.54
#